data_AF-A0A842V0W9-F1
#
_entry.id   AF-A0A842V0W9-F1
#
_cell.length_a   1.000
_cell.length_b   1.000
_cell.length_c   1.000
_cell.angle_alpha   90.00
_cell.angle_beta   90.00
_cell.angle_gamma   90.00
#
_symmetry.space_group_name_H-M   'P 1'
#
loop_
_entity.id
_entity.type
_entity.pdbx_description
1 polymer ?
#
loop_
_entity_poly.entity_id
_entity_poly.type
_entity_poly.pdbx_seq_one_letter_code
_entity_poly.pdbx_strand_id
1 'polypeptide(L)' 'MKGYFVPLGLGMVIIGFVVISLGVLLGSEKSDTGFAVGGIIGFVPFGFGTDKRMVWAGLVLTALFFALCTWLAWR' A
#
# COMPACT_ATOMS: atom_id res chain seq x y z
N MET A 1 22.84 -6.22 -16.76
CA MET A 1 21.64 -6.00 -15.92
C MET A 1 20.62 -5.11 -16.64
N LYS A 2 20.10 -5.52 -17.80
CA LYS A 2 19.15 -4.73 -18.62
C LYS A 2 18.10 -5.69 -19.18
N GLY A 3 16.99 -5.88 -18.49
CA GLY A 3 15.92 -6.76 -18.99
C GLY A 3 14.81 -7.13 -17.99
N TYR A 4 15.07 -7.02 -16.68
CA TYR A 4 14.10 -7.46 -15.66
C TYR A 4 13.06 -6.40 -15.26
N PHE A 5 13.23 -5.13 -15.63
CA PHE A 5 12.29 -4.06 -15.28
C PHE A 5 10.92 -4.24 -15.92
N VAL A 6 10.87 -4.74 -17.16
CA VAL A 6 9.61 -4.98 -17.88
C VAL A 6 8.78 -6.10 -17.24
N PRO A 7 9.32 -7.31 -16.98
CA PRO A 7 8.54 -8.36 -16.33
C PRO A 7 8.19 -8.03 -14.87
N LEU A 8 9.04 -7.31 -14.14
CA LEU A 8 8.72 -6.84 -12.78
C LEU A 8 7.56 -5.84 -12.79
N GLY A 9 7.58 -4.87 -13.71
CA GLY A 9 6.49 -3.90 -13.87
C GLY A 9 5.18 -4.58 -14.26
N LEU A 10 5.23 -5.52 -15.21
CA LEU A 10 4.06 -6.29 -15.63
C LEU A 10 3.47 -7.13 -14.48
N GLY A 11 4.34 -7.78 -13.69
CA GLY A 11 3.92 -8.55 -12.52
C GLY A 11 3.20 -7.67 -11.48
N MET A 12 3.69 -6.45 -11.26
CA MET A 12 3.09 -5.50 -10.31
C MET A 12 1.69 -5.03 -10.76
N VAL A 13 1.50 -4.82 -12.07
CA VAL A 13 0.18 -4.48 -12.65
C VAL A 13 -0.80 -5.65 -12.50
N ILE A 14 -0.36 -6.88 -12.76
CA ILE A 14 -1.20 -8.08 -12.61
C ILE A 14 -1.62 -8.27 -11.16
N ILE A 15 -0.71 -8.09 -10.19
CA ILE A 15 -1.03 -8.16 -8.75
C ILE A 15 -2.08 -7.11 -8.39
N GLY A 16 -1.91 -5.86 -8.84
CA GLY A 16 -2.90 -4.80 -8.61
C GLY A 16 -4.28 -5.16 -9.18
N PHE A 17 -4.32 -5.73 -10.39
CA PHE A 17 -5.56 -6.15 -11.02
C PHE A 17 -6.26 -7.28 -10.25
N VAL A 18 -5.50 -8.26 -9.76
CA VAL A 18 -6.05 -9.37 -8.94
C VAL A 18 -6.62 -8.85 -7.63
N VAL A 19 -5.96 -7.92 -6.96
CA VAL A 19 -6.45 -7.33 -5.70
C VAL A 19 -7.75 -6.57 -5.92
N ILE A 20 -7.83 -5.75 -6.98
CA ILE A 20 -9.06 -5.02 -7.34
C ILE A 20 -10.18 -6.01 -7.69
N SER A 21 -9.87 -7.04 -8.49
CA SER A 21 -10.85 -8.05 -8.89
C SER A 21 -11.38 -8.83 -7.68
N LEU A 22 -10.50 -9.24 -6.76
CA LEU A 22 -10.89 -9.88 -5.51
C LEU A 22 -11.73 -8.94 -4.64
N GLY A 23 -11.37 -7.66 -4.53
CA GLY A 23 -12.14 -6.67 -3.80
C GLY A 23 -13.56 -6.47 -4.36
N VAL A 24 -13.72 -6.59 -5.68
CA VAL A 24 -15.02 -6.53 -6.36
C VAL A 24 -15.82 -7.84 -6.18
N LEU A 25 -15.18 -9.01 -6.37
CA LEU A 25 -15.82 -10.32 -6.24
C LEU A 25 -16.21 -10.67 -4.81
N LEU A 26 -15.42 -10.25 -3.82
CA LEU A 26 -15.72 -10.44 -2.40
C LEU A 26 -16.89 -9.57 -1.92
N GLY A 27 -17.47 -8.75 -2.81
CA GLY A 27 -18.74 -8.06 -2.57
C GLY A 27 -18.72 -7.37 -1.22
N SER A 28 -17.89 -6.34 -1.06
CA SER A 28 -17.88 -5.51 0.14
C SER A 28 -19.24 -4.82 0.26
N GLU A 29 -20.19 -5.50 0.91
CA GLU A 29 -21.55 -5.05 1.20
C GLU A 29 -21.48 -3.69 1.86
N LYS A 30 -21.73 -2.62 1.09
CA LYS A 30 -21.98 -1.24 1.53
C LYS A 30 -21.31 -0.89 2.87
N SER A 31 -20.05 -1.24 3.01
CA SER A 31 -19.22 -0.77 4.11
C SER A 31 -18.97 0.67 3.76
N ASP A 32 -19.10 1.59 4.71
CA ASP A 32 -18.57 2.95 4.54
C ASP A 32 -17.08 2.81 4.20
N THR A 33 -16.77 2.71 2.90
CA THR A 33 -15.42 2.46 2.40
C THR A 33 -14.67 3.77 2.55
N GLY A 34 -14.22 4.04 3.77
CA GLY A 34 -13.32 5.15 4.02
C GLY A 34 -12.02 4.91 3.27
N PHE A 35 -11.45 5.97 2.74
CA PHE A 35 -10.18 5.92 2.04
C PHE A 35 -9.14 6.59 2.93
N ALA A 36 -7.96 5.99 3.03
CA ALA A 36 -6.82 6.63 3.68
C ALA A 36 -5.59 6.51 2.79
N VAL A 37 -4.93 7.64 2.57
CA VAL A 37 -3.68 7.76 1.84
C VAL A 37 -2.61 8.12 2.85
N GLY A 38 -1.62 7.25 2.99
CA GLY A 38 -0.44 7.44 3.82
C GLY A 38 0.83 7.44 2.97
N GLY A 39 1.84 8.18 3.43
CA GLY A 39 3.14 8.27 2.80
C GLY A 39 4.20 8.75 3.79
N ILE A 40 5.45 8.85 3.34
CA ILE A 40 6.56 9.37 4.15
C ILE A 40 7.22 10.49 3.36
N ILE A 41 7.32 11.66 3.97
CA ILE A 41 8.08 12.78 3.42
C ILE A 41 9.37 12.87 4.23
N GLY A 42 10.49 12.45 3.63
CA GLY A 42 11.78 12.34 4.32
C GLY A 42 11.74 11.27 5.41
N PHE A 43 11.56 11.69 6.66
CA PHE A 43 11.45 10.82 7.84
C PHE A 43 10.10 10.91 8.56
N VAL A 44 9.20 11.80 8.11
CA VAL A 44 7.93 12.02 8.77
C VAL A 44 6.86 11.16 8.11
N PRO A 45 6.29 10.17 8.83
CA PRO A 45 5.15 9.45 8.32
C PRO A 45 3.92 10.35 8.38
N PHE A 46 3.19 10.40 7.28
CA PHE A 46 2.10 11.32 7.05
C PHE A 46 0.92 10.57 6.47
N GLY A 47 -0.30 10.94 6.84
CA GLY A 47 -1.48 10.28 6.30
C GLY A 47 -2.75 11.10 6.46
N PHE A 48 -3.59 11.03 5.44
CA PHE A 48 -4.93 11.59 5.41
C PHE A 48 -5.94 10.49 5.15
N GLY A 49 -7.14 10.62 5.69
CA GLY A 49 -8.17 9.63 5.48
C GLY A 49 -9.51 10.08 6.00
N THR A 50 -10.54 9.38 5.52
CA THR A 50 -11.95 9.67 5.84
C THR A 50 -12.23 9.54 7.34
N ASP A 51 -11.52 8.62 8.02
CA ASP A 51 -11.67 8.37 9.44
C ASP A 51 -10.34 8.34 10.19
N LYS A 52 -10.36 8.83 11.44
CA LYS A 52 -9.19 8.86 12.34
C LYS A 52 -8.57 7.47 12.54
N ARG A 53 -9.41 6.43 12.58
CA ARG A 53 -8.96 5.03 12.68
C ARG A 53 -8.23 4.56 11.43
N MET A 54 -8.70 4.96 10.24
CA MET A 54 -8.05 4.62 8.97
C MET A 54 -6.76 5.40 8.75
N VAL A 55 -6.70 6.66 9.19
CA VAL A 55 -5.46 7.43 9.21
C VAL A 55 -4.41 6.74 10.06
N TRP A 56 -4.76 6.34 11.29
CA TRP A 56 -3.86 5.61 12.18
C TRP A 56 -3.42 4.27 11.59
N ALA A 57 -4.35 3.51 11.01
CA ALA A 57 -4.03 2.24 10.34
C ALA A 57 -3.06 2.46 9.17
N GLY A 58 -3.32 3.46 8.32
CA GLY A 58 -2.44 3.83 7.20
C GLY A 58 -1.05 4.26 7.67
N LEU A 59 -0.97 5.06 8.74
CA LEU A 59 0.29 5.51 9.34
C LEU A 59 1.13 4.34 9.88
N VAL A 60 0.50 3.42 10.61
CA VAL A 60 1.16 2.21 11.14
C VAL A 60 1.66 1.32 10.00
N LEU A 61 0.83 1.11 8.97
CA LEU A 61 1.21 0.31 7.81
C LEU A 61 2.42 0.91 7.08
N THR A 62 2.42 2.23 6.92
CA THR A 62 3.51 2.96 6.25
C THR A 62 4.80 2.91 7.07
N ALA A 63 4.71 3.04 8.40
CA ALA A 63 5.86 2.90 9.30
C ALA A 63 6.45 1.47 9.28
N LEU A 64 5.60 0.44 9.29
CA LEU A 64 6.04 -0.96 9.17
C LEU A 64 6.72 -1.22 7.83
N PHE A 65 6.16 -0.70 6.75
CA PHE A 65 6.74 -0.84 5.41
C PHE A 65 8.12 -0.18 5.33
N PHE A 66 8.28 1.01 5.92
CA PHE A 66 9.56 1.70 5.99
C PHE A 66 10.60 0.94 6.85
N ALA A 67 10.18 0.41 8.00
CA ALA A 67 11.04 -0.44 8.84
C ALA A 67 11.49 -1.71 8.09
N LEU A 68 10.59 -2.32 7.31
CA LEU A 68 10.92 -3.48 6.48
C LEU A 68 11.90 -3.12 5.36
N CYS A 69 11.67 -2.01 4.65
CA CYS A 69 12.56 -1.54 3.59
C CYS A 69 13.95 -1.18 4.13
N THR A 70 14.03 -0.49 5.27
CA THR A 70 15.31 -0.14 5.90
C THR A 70 16.05 -1.38 6.40
N TRP A 71 15.35 -2.35 6.98
CA TRP A 71 15.92 -3.64 7.38
C TRP A 71 16.46 -4.44 6.18
N LEU A 72 15.71 -4.49 5.08
CA LEU A 72 16.15 -5.13 3.84
C LEU A 72 17.33 -4.40 3.16
N ALA A 73 17.42 -3.07 3.29
CA ALA A 73 18.48 -2.28 2.70
C ALA A 73 19.82 -2.37 3.47
N TRP A 74 19.80 -2.73 4.75
CA TRP A 74 20.99 -2.92 5.60
C TRP A 74 21.39 -4.38 5.77
N ARG A 75 20.69 -5.31 5.11
CA ARG A 75 21.05 -6.72 5.03
C ARG A 75 21.79 -7.00 3.73
#